data_AF-A0AAD5MM62-F1
#
_entry.id   AF-A0AAD5MM62-F1
#
_cell.length_a   1.000
_cell.length_b   1.000
_cell.length_c   1.000
_cell.angle_alpha   90.00
_cell.angle_beta   90.00
_cell.angle_gamma   90.00
#
_symmetry.space_group_name_H-M   'P 1'
#
loop_
_entity.id
_entity.type
_entity.pdbx_description
1 polymer ?
#
loop_
_entity_poly.entity_id
_entity_poly.type
_entity_poly.pdbx_seq_one_letter_code
_entity_poly.pdbx_strand_id
1 'polypeptide(L)'
;MAADIRVWMLTGDKRETAINIAHSCALCSENTELLTVDKETYDETCSKLIQLVNRSRELVEENREFAMVIDGKSLTHALAGKCREHFGKLALVSRSVVCCRMSPMQKAEVVEIIQSLGNHVVMAVGDGANDVAMIQAANVGVGISGEEGLQAASASDYAIPRFHFLRRLLLVHGALNHDRSGESDFV
;
A
#
# COMPACT_ATOMS: atom_id res chain seq x y z
N MET A 1 11.91 -9.35 -0.92
CA MET A 1 12.42 -8.13 -0.25
C MET A 1 12.95 -8.55 1.11
N ALA A 2 14.19 -8.21 1.46
CA ALA A 2 14.94 -8.83 2.58
C ALA A 2 14.62 -8.28 3.99
N ALA A 3 13.63 -7.41 4.14
CA ALA A 3 13.31 -6.73 5.41
C ALA A 3 11.81 -6.84 5.79
N ASP A 4 11.08 -7.79 5.19
CA ASP A 4 9.63 -8.01 5.39
C ASP A 4 8.72 -6.76 5.20
N ILE A 5 9.20 -5.77 4.45
CA ILE A 5 8.41 -4.60 4.07
C ILE A 5 7.45 -4.98 2.95
N ARG A 6 6.15 -4.76 3.18
CA ARG A 6 5.10 -4.92 2.17
C ARG A 6 4.85 -3.60 1.47
N VAL A 7 4.92 -3.60 0.14
CA VAL A 7 4.79 -2.39 -0.67
C VAL A 7 3.43 -2.40 -1.36
N TRP A 8 2.74 -1.28 -1.22
CA TRP A 8 1.43 -1.02 -1.79
C TRP A 8 1.55 0.15 -2.77
N MET A 9 0.94 0.04 -3.93
CA MET A 9 0.94 1.09 -4.96
C MET A 9 -0.45 1.72 -5.05
N LEU A 10 -0.54 3.03 -4.83
CA LEU A 10 -1.80 3.79 -4.87
C LEU A 10 -1.74 4.86 -5.96
N THR A 11 -2.44 4.66 -7.08
CA THR A 11 -2.40 5.58 -8.24
C THR A 11 -3.79 6.00 -8.71
N GLY A 12 -3.87 7.21 -9.27
CA GLY A 12 -5.02 7.70 -10.02
C GLY A 12 -5.13 7.14 -11.44
N ASP A 13 -4.09 6.44 -11.92
CA ASP A 13 -4.04 5.90 -13.27
C ASP A 13 -5.02 4.76 -13.54
N LYS A 14 -5.19 4.46 -14.83
CA LYS A 14 -5.91 3.27 -15.28
C LYS A 14 -5.19 2.00 -14.82
N ARG A 15 -5.99 0.93 -14.65
CA ARG A 15 -5.54 -0.37 -14.17
C ARG A 15 -4.39 -0.94 -14.99
N GLU A 16 -4.48 -0.86 -16.32
CA GLU A 16 -3.49 -1.42 -17.23
C GLU A 16 -2.12 -0.76 -17.01
N THR A 17 -2.10 0.57 -16.87
CA THR A 17 -0.88 1.33 -16.56
C THR A 17 -0.33 0.96 -15.18
N ALA A 18 -1.18 0.89 -14.16
CA ALA A 18 -0.77 0.53 -12.80
C ALA A 18 -0.14 -0.87 -12.73
N ILE A 19 -0.75 -1.86 -13.41
CA ILE A 19 -0.22 -3.23 -13.50
C ILE A 19 1.12 -3.25 -14.23
N ASN A 20 1.26 -2.52 -15.33
CA ASN A 20 2.52 -2.44 -16.08
C ASN A 20 3.65 -1.85 -15.25
N ILE A 21 3.37 -0.79 -14.48
CA ILE A 21 4.34 -0.19 -13.55
C ILE A 21 4.67 -1.19 -12.43
N ALA A 22 3.67 -1.88 -11.87
CA ALA A 22 3.88 -2.89 -10.83
C ALA A 22 4.79 -4.03 -11.31
N HIS A 23 4.65 -4.48 -12.56
CA HIS A 23 5.57 -5.44 -13.17
C HIS A 23 6.98 -4.86 -13.39
N SER A 24 7.06 -3.64 -13.92
CA SER A 24 8.35 -2.98 -14.21
C SER A 24 9.18 -2.73 -12.94
N CYS A 25 8.51 -2.49 -11.81
CA CYS A 25 9.13 -2.30 -10.51
C CYS A 25 9.27 -3.60 -9.69
N ALA A 26 8.93 -4.77 -10.27
CA ALA A 26 8.95 -6.07 -9.62
C ALA A 26 8.09 -6.14 -8.32
N LEU A 27 7.03 -5.32 -8.23
CA LEU A 27 5.97 -5.51 -7.22
C LEU A 27 5.11 -6.74 -7.56
N CYS A 28 4.94 -7.00 -8.86
CA CYS A 28 4.30 -8.20 -9.40
C CYS A 28 5.30 -8.88 -10.33
N SER A 29 5.73 -10.09 -10.02
CA SER A 29 6.58 -10.88 -10.92
C SER A 29 5.72 -11.58 -11.98
N GLU A 30 6.32 -12.13 -13.03
CA GLU A 30 5.58 -12.90 -14.06
C GLU A 30 4.81 -14.10 -13.47
N ASN A 31 5.33 -14.69 -12.40
CA ASN A 31 4.69 -15.83 -11.72
C ASN A 31 3.67 -15.41 -10.64
N THR A 32 3.51 -14.11 -10.40
CA THR A 32 2.57 -13.60 -9.39
C THR A 32 1.14 -13.63 -9.94
N GLU A 33 0.25 -14.37 -9.28
CA GLU A 33 -1.17 -14.40 -9.67
C GLU A 33 -1.87 -13.09 -9.26
N LEU A 34 -2.58 -12.45 -10.20
CA LEU A 34 -3.29 -11.19 -9.92
C LEU A 34 -4.73 -11.47 -9.50
N LEU A 35 -5.06 -11.13 -8.26
CA LEU A 35 -6.40 -11.24 -7.69
C LEU A 35 -7.13 -9.90 -7.83
N THR A 36 -7.87 -9.75 -8.92
CA THR A 36 -8.51 -8.47 -9.30
C THR A 36 -9.94 -8.32 -8.73
N VAL A 37 -10.21 -7.14 -8.17
CA VAL A 37 -11.53 -6.69 -7.70
C VAL A 37 -11.94 -5.44 -8.49
N ASP A 38 -12.92 -5.61 -9.38
CA ASP A 38 -13.41 -4.60 -10.32
C ASP A 38 -14.94 -4.70 -10.47
N LYS A 39 -15.67 -4.31 -9.43
CA LYS A 39 -17.12 -4.44 -9.34
C LYS A 39 -17.78 -3.08 -9.14
N GLU A 40 -19.01 -2.97 -9.67
CA GLU A 40 -19.75 -1.70 -9.66
C GLU A 40 -20.69 -1.60 -8.44
N THR A 41 -21.07 -2.75 -7.85
CA THR A 41 -21.99 -2.80 -6.70
C THR A 41 -21.33 -3.36 -5.45
N TYR A 42 -21.92 -3.02 -4.30
CA TYR A 42 -21.48 -3.54 -3.00
C TYR A 42 -21.54 -5.07 -2.95
N ASP A 43 -22.69 -5.66 -3.29
CA ASP A 43 -22.89 -7.11 -3.20
C ASP A 43 -21.94 -7.90 -4.10
N GLU A 44 -21.67 -7.42 -5.31
CA GLU A 44 -20.70 -8.01 -6.23
C GLU A 44 -19.27 -7.92 -5.69
N THR A 45 -18.90 -6.75 -5.15
CA THR A 45 -17.58 -6.53 -4.54
C THR A 45 -17.35 -7.51 -3.38
N CYS A 46 -18.33 -7.60 -2.49
CA CYS A 46 -18.30 -8.49 -1.33
C CYS A 46 -18.19 -9.96 -1.73
N SER A 47 -19.02 -10.39 -2.68
CA SER A 47 -19.00 -11.76 -3.19
C SER A 47 -17.65 -12.09 -3.84
N LYS A 48 -17.08 -11.15 -4.61
CA LYS A 48 -15.76 -11.31 -5.21
C LYS A 48 -14.66 -11.40 -4.17
N LEU A 49 -14.67 -10.55 -3.14
CA LEU A 49 -13.69 -10.61 -2.05
C LEU A 49 -13.73 -11.95 -1.32
N ILE A 50 -14.91 -12.49 -1.03
CA ILE A 50 -15.06 -13.81 -0.39
C ILE A 50 -14.45 -14.90 -1.27
N GLN A 51 -14.73 -14.89 -2.57
CA GLN A 51 -14.13 -15.84 -3.51
C GLN A 51 -12.61 -15.75 -3.54
N LEU A 52 -12.07 -14.53 -3.58
CA LEU A 52 -10.63 -14.30 -3.62
C LEU A 52 -9.93 -14.66 -2.31
N VAL A 53 -10.60 -14.54 -1.15
CA VAL A 53 -10.09 -15.01 0.15
C VAL A 53 -9.95 -16.53 0.17
N ASN A 54 -10.86 -17.26 -0.48
CA ASN A 54 -10.70 -18.72 -0.60
C ASN A 54 -9.56 -19.06 -1.58
N ARG A 55 -9.50 -18.37 -2.73
CA ARG A 55 -8.42 -18.55 -3.71
C ARG A 55 -7.04 -18.24 -3.13
N SER A 56 -6.92 -17.21 -2.28
CA SER A 56 -5.65 -16.86 -1.66
C SER A 56 -5.15 -17.94 -0.70
N ARG A 57 -6.05 -18.68 -0.02
CA ARG A 57 -5.66 -19.82 0.82
C ARG A 57 -5.05 -20.94 -0.01
N GLU A 58 -5.67 -21.29 -1.14
CA GLU A 58 -5.14 -22.29 -2.08
C GLU A 58 -3.76 -21.88 -2.58
N LEU A 59 -3.58 -20.60 -2.95
CA LEU A 59 -2.29 -20.09 -3.43
C LEU A 59 -1.20 -20.13 -2.35
N VAL A 60 -1.55 -19.84 -1.10
CA VAL A 60 -0.63 -19.98 0.04
C VAL A 60 -0.22 -21.44 0.23
N GLU A 61 -1.17 -22.38 0.16
CA GLU A 61 -0.89 -23.82 0.26
C GLU A 61 -0.02 -24.33 -0.91
N GLU A 62 -0.22 -23.80 -2.11
CA GLU A 62 0.59 -24.05 -3.30
C GLU A 62 1.98 -23.35 -3.25
N ASN A 63 2.25 -22.56 -2.20
CA ASN A 63 3.44 -21.71 -2.08
C ASN A 63 3.63 -20.78 -3.30
N ARG A 64 2.52 -20.22 -3.80
CA ARG A 64 2.48 -19.29 -4.93
C ARG A 64 2.21 -17.87 -4.44
N GLU A 65 3.01 -16.93 -4.95
CA GLU A 65 2.81 -15.51 -4.67
C GLU A 65 1.62 -14.95 -5.46
N PHE A 66 0.90 -14.02 -4.84
CA PHE A 66 -0.19 -13.30 -5.46
C PHE A 66 -0.22 -11.84 -5.01
N ALA A 67 -0.78 -11.00 -5.88
CA ALA A 67 -0.99 -9.58 -5.62
C ALA A 67 -2.47 -9.24 -5.80
N MET A 68 -2.99 -8.35 -4.96
CA MET A 68 -4.35 -7.83 -5.12
C MET A 68 -4.33 -6.61 -6.04
N VAL A 69 -5.29 -6.54 -6.96
CA VAL A 69 -5.55 -5.34 -7.76
C VAL A 69 -6.98 -4.88 -7.48
N ILE A 70 -7.17 -3.63 -7.07
CA ILE A 70 -8.49 -3.07 -6.78
C ILE A 70 -8.63 -1.68 -7.39
N ASP A 71 -9.80 -1.35 -7.94
CA ASP A 71 -10.09 0.00 -8.43
C ASP A 71 -10.77 0.85 -7.36
N GLY A 72 -10.69 2.19 -7.50
CA GLY A 72 -11.26 3.11 -6.52
C GLY A 72 -12.75 2.91 -6.26
N LYS A 73 -13.54 2.50 -7.26
CA LYS A 73 -14.97 2.20 -7.06
C LYS A 73 -15.20 0.99 -6.17
N SER A 74 -14.54 -0.14 -6.50
CA SER A 74 -14.61 -1.35 -5.69
C SER A 74 -14.07 -1.13 -4.29
N LEU A 75 -13.04 -0.28 -4.15
CA LEU A 75 -12.47 0.03 -2.84
C LEU A 75 -13.50 0.67 -1.92
N THR A 76 -14.29 1.64 -2.39
CA THR A 76 -15.36 2.26 -1.59
C THR A 76 -16.31 1.22 -1.02
N HIS A 77 -16.70 0.23 -1.84
CA HIS A 77 -17.53 -0.89 -1.39
C HIS A 77 -16.79 -1.85 -0.45
N ALA A 78 -15.52 -2.13 -0.75
CA ALA A 78 -14.67 -3.03 0.02
C ALA A 78 -14.38 -2.51 1.43
N LEU A 79 -14.33 -1.19 1.63
CA LEU A 79 -14.13 -0.56 2.93
C LEU A 79 -15.42 -0.44 3.76
N ALA A 80 -16.58 -0.73 3.17
CA ALA A 80 -17.88 -0.62 3.81
C ALA A 80 -18.36 -1.93 4.47
N GLY A 81 -19.12 -1.78 5.55
CA GLY A 81 -19.90 -2.86 6.17
C GLY A 81 -19.08 -4.11 6.51
N LYS A 82 -19.63 -5.28 6.16
CA LYS A 82 -19.01 -6.59 6.45
C LYS A 82 -17.84 -6.91 5.52
N CYS A 83 -17.73 -6.22 4.39
CA CYS A 83 -16.77 -6.56 3.35
C CYS A 83 -15.36 -6.05 3.67
N ARG A 84 -15.29 -5.07 4.57
CA ARG A 84 -14.06 -4.57 5.20
C ARG A 84 -13.21 -5.68 5.79
N GLU A 85 -13.83 -6.68 6.44
CA GLU A 85 -13.10 -7.80 7.04
C GLU A 85 -12.47 -8.70 5.95
N HIS A 86 -13.19 -8.96 4.87
CA HIS A 86 -12.69 -9.77 3.74
C HIS A 86 -11.58 -9.04 2.97
N PHE A 87 -11.74 -7.73 2.74
CA PHE A 87 -10.70 -6.89 2.18
C PHE A 87 -9.43 -6.94 3.03
N GLY A 88 -9.54 -6.69 4.34
CA GLY A 88 -8.40 -6.72 5.26
C GLY A 88 -7.69 -8.06 5.29
N LYS A 89 -8.43 -9.17 5.35
CA LYS A 89 -7.84 -10.52 5.29
C LYS A 89 -7.04 -10.74 4.02
N LEU A 90 -7.61 -10.41 2.85
CA LEU A 90 -6.94 -10.60 1.57
C LEU A 90 -5.71 -9.69 1.44
N ALA A 91 -5.85 -8.42 1.82
CA ALA A 91 -4.80 -7.40 1.83
C ALA A 91 -3.58 -7.82 2.66
N LEU A 92 -3.82 -8.32 3.87
CA LEU A 92 -2.78 -8.73 4.82
C LEU A 92 -2.12 -10.07 4.47
N VAL A 93 -2.60 -10.80 3.47
CA VAL A 93 -1.90 -12.01 2.97
C VAL A 93 -1.28 -11.80 1.59
N SER A 94 -1.70 -10.78 0.83
CA SER A 94 -1.09 -10.44 -0.45
C SER A 94 0.37 -10.01 -0.31
N ARG A 95 1.18 -10.39 -1.30
CA ARG A 95 2.58 -10.00 -1.41
C ARG A 95 2.73 -8.49 -1.65
N SER A 96 1.84 -7.96 -2.48
CA SER A 96 1.70 -6.55 -2.83
C SER A 96 0.24 -6.25 -3.16
N VAL A 97 -0.14 -4.97 -3.06
CA VAL A 97 -1.48 -4.49 -3.42
C VAL A 97 -1.35 -3.30 -4.35
N VAL A 98 -2.13 -3.28 -5.42
CA VAL A 98 -2.18 -2.21 -6.41
C VAL A 98 -3.60 -1.63 -6.43
N CYS A 99 -3.73 -0.39 -5.95
CA CYS A 99 -4.97 0.37 -6.06
C CYS A 99 -4.86 1.36 -7.22
N CYS A 100 -5.85 1.33 -8.13
CA CYS A 100 -5.87 2.16 -9.33
C CYS A 100 -7.14 3.02 -9.39
N ARG A 101 -7.14 4.08 -10.21
CA ARG A 101 -8.25 5.05 -10.32
C ARG A 101 -8.68 5.64 -8.97
N MET A 102 -7.71 5.90 -8.10
CA MET A 102 -7.93 6.40 -6.75
C MET A 102 -8.07 7.92 -6.71
N SER A 103 -9.00 8.43 -5.90
CA SER A 103 -9.01 9.85 -5.52
C SER A 103 -7.97 10.14 -4.41
N PRO A 104 -7.53 11.40 -4.22
CA PRO A 104 -6.65 11.76 -3.11
C PRO A 104 -7.16 11.32 -1.73
N MET A 105 -8.46 11.47 -1.47
CA MET A 105 -9.06 11.05 -0.20
C MET A 105 -9.02 9.53 -0.02
N GLN A 106 -9.30 8.77 -1.08
CA GLN A 106 -9.24 7.31 -1.03
C GLN A 106 -7.83 6.79 -0.72
N LYS A 107 -6.77 7.50 -1.15
CA LYS A 107 -5.40 7.12 -0.79
C LYS A 107 -5.17 7.21 0.73
N ALA A 108 -5.70 8.25 1.37
CA ALA A 108 -5.63 8.40 2.83
C ALA A 108 -6.48 7.34 3.56
N GLU A 109 -7.68 7.05 3.06
CA GLU A 109 -8.53 5.99 3.62
C GLU A 109 -7.83 4.61 3.62
N VAL A 110 -7.03 4.30 2.59
CA VAL A 110 -6.23 3.06 2.55
C VAL A 110 -5.16 3.04 3.66
N VAL A 111 -4.55 4.17 3.98
CA VAL A 111 -3.57 4.25 5.06
C VAL A 111 -4.23 4.07 6.42
N GLU A 112 -5.39 4.67 6.64
CA GLU A 112 -6.17 4.56 7.88
C GLU A 112 -6.69 3.13 8.11
N ILE A 113 -7.23 2.47 7.07
CA ILE A 113 -7.71 1.10 7.20
C ILE A 113 -6.58 0.16 7.58
N ILE A 114 -5.39 0.28 6.98
CA ILE A 114 -4.27 -0.62 7.29
C ILE A 114 -3.75 -0.42 8.71
N GLN A 115 -3.70 0.82 9.18
CA GLN A 115 -3.39 1.11 10.59
C GLN A 115 -4.47 0.55 11.54
N SER A 116 -5.72 0.48 11.11
CA SER A 116 -6.80 -0.09 11.94
C SER A 116 -6.84 -1.63 11.94
N LEU A 117 -6.23 -2.28 10.95
CA LEU A 117 -6.28 -3.74 10.76
C LEU A 117 -5.22 -4.50 11.56
N GLY A 118 -4.32 -3.80 12.24
CA GLY A 118 -3.28 -4.40 13.08
C GLY A 118 -2.32 -3.36 13.63
N ASN A 119 -1.34 -3.81 14.42
CA ASN A 119 -0.27 -2.93 14.90
C ASN A 119 0.83 -2.80 13.85
N HIS A 120 0.50 -2.18 12.71
CA HIS A 120 1.42 -1.96 11.60
C HIS A 120 1.92 -0.52 11.60
N VAL A 121 3.24 -0.34 11.43
CA VAL A 121 3.80 0.97 11.11
C VAL A 121 3.67 1.19 9.61
N VAL A 122 2.84 2.14 9.22
CA VAL A 122 2.59 2.50 7.83
C VAL A 122 3.42 3.73 7.47
N MET A 123 4.18 3.62 6.39
CA MET A 123 4.88 4.74 5.77
C MET A 123 4.21 5.08 4.44
N ALA A 124 3.91 6.35 4.22
CA ALA A 124 3.38 6.85 2.95
C ALA A 124 4.43 7.70 2.22
N VAL A 125 4.57 7.48 0.92
CA VAL A 125 5.50 8.21 0.05
C VAL A 125 4.73 8.85 -1.07
N GLY A 126 4.97 10.13 -1.34
CA GLY A 126 4.35 10.86 -2.44
C GLY A 126 5.15 12.09 -2.85
N ASP A 127 4.87 12.62 -4.03
CA ASP A 127 5.60 13.74 -4.64
C ASP A 127 4.70 14.97 -4.89
N GLY A 128 3.40 14.76 -5.07
CA GLY A 128 2.44 15.82 -5.40
C GLY A 128 1.44 16.17 -4.30
N ALA A 129 0.66 17.22 -4.56
CA ALA A 129 -0.42 17.66 -3.67
C ALA A 129 -1.51 16.59 -3.45
N ASN A 130 -1.68 15.66 -4.40
CA ASN A 130 -2.63 14.57 -4.33
C ASN A 130 -2.30 13.54 -3.23
N ASP A 131 -1.05 13.51 -2.78
CA ASP A 131 -0.57 12.54 -1.79
C ASP A 131 -0.48 13.13 -0.39
N VAL A 132 -0.70 14.43 -0.21
CA VAL A 132 -0.56 15.13 1.07
C VAL A 132 -1.42 14.49 2.16
N ALA A 133 -2.70 14.20 1.86
CA ALA A 133 -3.60 13.57 2.83
C ALA A 133 -3.13 12.16 3.22
N MET A 134 -2.62 11.39 2.26
CA MET A 134 -2.07 10.05 2.49
C MET A 134 -0.78 10.10 3.33
N ILE A 135 0.11 11.05 3.04
CA ILE A 135 1.35 11.30 3.78
C ILE A 135 1.04 11.65 5.23
N GLN A 136 0.08 12.56 5.46
CA GLN A 136 -0.30 13.01 6.80
C GLN A 136 -1.05 11.95 7.62
N ALA A 137 -1.76 11.03 6.96
CA ALA A 137 -2.47 9.95 7.63
C ALA A 137 -1.53 8.83 8.12
N ALA A 138 -0.33 8.71 7.55
CA ALA A 138 0.61 7.64 7.86
C ALA A 138 1.39 7.89 9.17
N ASN A 139 2.00 6.85 9.73
CA ASN A 139 2.88 6.99 10.89
C ASN A 139 4.20 7.70 10.54
N VAL A 140 4.65 7.51 9.29
CA VAL A 140 5.81 8.21 8.72
C VAL A 140 5.46 8.67 7.31
N GLY A 141 5.48 9.99 7.11
CA GLY A 141 5.31 10.62 5.81
C GLY A 141 6.65 10.93 5.14
N VAL A 142 6.81 10.52 3.89
CA VAL A 142 8.00 10.84 3.08
C VAL A 142 7.59 11.57 1.80
N GLY A 143 8.03 12.81 1.67
CA GLY A 143 7.82 13.62 0.48
C GLY A 143 9.00 13.48 -0.48
N ILE A 144 8.71 13.30 -1.77
CA ILE A 144 9.73 13.39 -2.82
C ILE A 144 9.79 14.82 -3.35
N SER A 145 10.96 15.45 -3.27
CA SER A 145 11.17 16.79 -3.80
C SER A 145 11.26 16.72 -5.34
N GLY A 146 10.13 16.96 -6.01
CA GLY A 146 9.99 16.92 -7.47
C GLY A 146 9.64 18.29 -8.09
N GLU A 147 9.45 18.28 -9.41
CA GLU A 147 9.08 19.49 -10.18
C GLU A 147 7.59 19.85 -10.09
N GLU A 148 6.74 18.94 -9.59
CA GLU A 148 5.29 19.18 -9.43
C GLU A 148 4.94 20.08 -8.24
N GLY A 149 5.95 20.47 -7.45
CA GLY A 149 5.86 21.42 -6.36
C GLY A 149 6.40 20.88 -5.04
N LEU A 150 6.39 21.74 -4.01
CA LEU A 150 6.96 21.43 -2.68
C LEU A 150 5.90 20.96 -1.68
N GLN A 151 4.65 20.72 -2.09
CA GLN A 151 3.54 20.45 -1.18
C GLN A 151 3.73 19.14 -0.41
N ALA A 152 4.06 18.03 -1.10
CA ALA A 152 4.32 16.75 -0.44
C ALA A 152 5.54 16.82 0.49
N ALA A 153 6.65 17.41 0.01
CA ALA A 153 7.87 17.58 0.79
C ALA A 153 7.66 18.45 2.05
N SER A 154 6.85 19.51 1.94
CA SER A 154 6.55 20.41 3.07
C SER A 154 5.59 19.81 4.08
N ALA A 155 4.74 18.86 3.66
CA ALA A 155 3.76 18.18 4.51
C ALA A 155 4.27 16.84 5.06
N SER A 156 5.52 16.45 4.77
CA SER A 156 6.11 15.18 5.16
C SER A 156 7.11 15.30 6.32
N ASP A 157 7.31 14.20 7.07
CA ASP A 157 8.33 14.12 8.13
C ASP A 157 9.75 14.13 7.55
N TYR A 158 9.93 13.46 6.40
CA TYR A 158 11.20 13.42 5.68
C TYR A 158 11.00 13.81 4.21
N ALA A 159 11.83 14.74 3.73
CA ALA A 159 11.92 15.06 2.31
C ALA A 159 13.16 14.39 1.68
N ILE A 160 12.97 13.63 0.61
CA ILE A 160 14.05 13.02 -0.18
C ILE A 160 13.98 13.47 -1.64
N PRO A 161 15.11 13.63 -2.35
CA PRO A 161 15.07 14.12 -3.73
C PRO A 161 14.60 13.07 -4.75
N ARG A 162 14.76 11.77 -4.46
CA ARG A 162 14.38 10.67 -5.37
C ARG A 162 14.01 9.41 -4.59
N PHE A 163 13.12 8.59 -5.15
CA PHE A 163 12.64 7.35 -4.51
C PHE A 163 13.75 6.38 -4.09
N HIS A 164 14.85 6.26 -4.86
CA HIS A 164 15.92 5.31 -4.54
C HIS A 164 16.67 5.62 -3.23
N PHE A 165 16.56 6.84 -2.68
CA PHE A 165 17.13 7.20 -1.38
C PHE A 165 16.34 6.59 -0.21
N LEU A 166 15.09 6.20 -0.44
CA LEU A 166 14.24 5.54 0.57
C LEU A 166 14.90 4.26 1.12
N ARG A 167 15.61 3.52 0.27
CA ARG A 167 16.36 2.32 0.70
C ARG A 167 17.38 2.65 1.79
N ARG A 168 18.11 3.74 1.65
CA ARG A 168 19.13 4.15 2.63
C ARG A 168 18.46 4.75 3.87
N LEU A 169 17.41 5.54 3.68
CA LEU A 169 16.61 6.10 4.78
C LEU A 169 16.11 4.99 5.71
N LEU A 170 15.52 3.93 5.16
CA LEU A 170 14.96 2.84 5.97
C LEU A 170 16.04 1.88 6.49
N LEU A 171 16.85 1.31 5.60
CA LEU A 171 17.71 0.17 5.93
C LEU A 171 19.02 0.55 6.62
N VAL A 172 19.35 1.85 6.65
CA VAL A 172 20.53 2.36 7.38
C VAL A 172 20.07 3.28 8.50
N HIS A 173 19.41 4.38 8.16
CA HIS A 173 19.07 5.38 9.18
C HIS A 173 17.93 4.91 10.10
N GLY A 174 16.89 4.28 9.56
CA GLY A 174 15.80 3.69 10.34
C GLY A 174 16.28 2.59 11.27
N ALA A 175 17.05 1.62 10.75
CA ALA A 175 17.61 0.53 11.54
C ALA A 175 18.52 1.03 12.68
N LEU A 176 19.49 1.92 12.37
CA LEU A 176 20.39 2.48 13.38
C LEU A 176 19.65 3.30 14.44
N ASN A 177 18.61 4.03 14.06
CA ASN A 177 17.83 4.82 15.02
C ASN A 177 16.98 3.94 15.94
N HIS A 178 16.41 2.86 15.41
CA HIS A 178 15.68 1.88 16.20
C HIS A 178 16.60 1.24 17.26
N ASP A 179 17.80 0.81 16.87
CA ASP A 179 18.76 0.19 17.79
C ASP A 179 19.19 1.14 18.91
N ARG A 180 19.45 2.41 18.59
CA ARG A 180 19.84 3.43 19.58
C ARG A 180 18.73 3.76 20.58
N SER A 181 17.49 3.89 20.09
CA SER A 181 16.35 4.19 20.96
C SER A 181 16.02 2.99 21.86
N GLY A 182 16.19 1.76 21.37
CA GLY A 182 16.01 0.54 22.17
C GLY A 182 17.04 0.37 23.29
N GLU A 183 18.26 0.89 23.13
CA GLU A 183 19.27 0.93 24.20
C GLU A 183 18.98 2.00 25.26
N SER A 184 18.13 2.99 24.96
CA SER A 184 17.84 4.13 25.83
C SER A 184 16.78 3.84 26.90
N ASP A 185 16.03 2.74 26.78
CA ASP A 185 14.98 2.32 27.72
C ASP A 185 15.53 1.51 28.94
N PHE A 186 16.85 1.37 29.04
CA PHE A 186 17.54 0.61 30.11
C PHE A 186 18.47 1.46 31.01
N VAL A 187 18.33 2.79 31.04
CA VAL A 187 19.10 3.68 31.93
C VAL A 187 18.19 4.48 32.85
#